data_AF-A0A741FS36-F1
#
_entry.id   AF-A0A741FS36-F1
#
_cell.length_a   1.000
_cell.length_b   1.000
_cell.length_c   1.000
_cell.angle_alpha   90.00
_cell.angle_beta   90.00
_cell.angle_gamma   90.00
#
_symmetry.space_group_name_H-M   'P 1'
#
loop_
_entity.id
_entity.type
_entity.pdbx_description
1 polymer ?
#
loop_
_entity_poly.entity_id
_entity_poly.type
_entity_poly.pdbx_seq_one_letter_code
_entity_poly.pdbx_strand_id
1 'polypeptide(L)'
;ESKIYKNFSGALDSAFDSLDRFSKNYSSGALSHELFIARKNISNNFDFETMELIYQAFTPGSEIYSECIKTHPVLLMFEDSDIKEIENNALTKSEAENLFEKWLYNKKEEIKIAIKNKLTKYPDVKPCFLDFFLIPMSDVGNFKKSLYRSIHGIDYKP
;
A
#
# COMPACT_ATOMS: atom_id res chain seq x y z
N GLU A 1 -2.93 3.23 1.00
CA GLU A 1 -3.68 2.02 0.57
C GLU A 1 -2.86 0.77 0.89
N SER A 2 -3.48 -0.30 1.40
CA SER A 2 -2.79 -1.57 1.68
C SER A 2 -3.56 -2.73 1.04
N LYS A 3 -2.91 -3.46 0.13
CA LYS A 3 -3.51 -4.58 -0.60
C LYS A 3 -2.72 -5.87 -0.37
N ILE A 4 -3.43 -6.92 0.04
CA ILE A 4 -2.88 -8.25 0.29
C ILE A 4 -3.53 -9.27 -0.65
N TYR A 5 -2.85 -9.60 -1.74
CA TYR A 5 -3.36 -10.47 -2.81
C TYR A 5 -2.45 -11.66 -3.07
N LYS A 6 -3.00 -12.70 -3.69
CA LYS A 6 -2.20 -13.87 -4.08
C LYS A 6 -1.18 -13.55 -5.17
N ASN A 7 -1.47 -12.64 -6.08
CA ASN A 7 -0.55 -12.29 -7.16
C ASN A 7 -0.36 -10.76 -7.27
N PHE A 8 0.80 -10.36 -7.80
CA PHE A 8 1.18 -8.96 -7.92
C PHE A 8 0.22 -8.16 -8.81
N SER A 9 -0.17 -8.70 -9.96
CA SER A 9 -1.11 -8.04 -10.89
C SER A 9 -2.44 -7.72 -10.23
N GLY A 10 -3.01 -8.67 -9.47
CA GLY A 10 -4.25 -8.44 -8.72
C GLY A 10 -4.10 -7.43 -7.58
N ALA A 11 -2.95 -7.43 -6.90
CA ALA A 11 -2.63 -6.42 -5.88
C ALA A 11 -2.59 -5.01 -6.49
N LEU A 12 -1.92 -4.89 -7.65
CA LEU A 12 -1.77 -3.65 -8.39
C LEU A 12 -3.11 -3.13 -8.92
N ASP A 13 -3.90 -4.01 -9.55
CA ASP A 13 -5.24 -3.69 -10.05
C ASP A 13 -6.14 -3.13 -8.94
N SER A 14 -6.21 -3.82 -7.80
CA SER A 14 -7.01 -3.39 -6.65
C SER A 14 -6.53 -2.06 -6.06
N ALA A 15 -5.23 -1.83 -6.02
CA ALA A 15 -4.67 -0.56 -5.56
C ALA A 15 -5.04 0.60 -6.49
N PHE A 16 -4.89 0.41 -7.80
CA PHE A 16 -5.24 1.43 -8.80
C PHE A 16 -6.74 1.71 -8.85
N ASP A 17 -7.60 0.69 -8.74
CA ASP A 17 -9.05 0.89 -8.64
C ASP A 17 -9.44 1.67 -7.36
N SER A 18 -8.69 1.49 -6.27
CA SER A 18 -8.92 2.25 -5.04
C SER A 18 -8.45 3.70 -5.17
N LEU A 19 -7.28 3.92 -5.77
CA LEU A 19 -6.75 5.25 -6.07
C LEU A 19 -7.63 6.02 -7.04
N ASP A 20 -8.15 5.37 -8.07
CA ASP A 20 -9.03 5.97 -9.08
C ASP A 20 -10.39 6.36 -8.50
N ARG A 21 -10.95 5.54 -7.59
CA ARG A 21 -12.14 5.92 -6.83
C ARG A 21 -11.88 7.13 -5.95
N PHE A 22 -10.74 7.15 -5.27
CA PHE A 22 -10.34 8.27 -4.43
C PHE A 22 -10.14 9.56 -5.26
N SER A 23 -9.51 9.47 -6.43
CA SER A 23 -9.24 10.63 -7.27
C SER A 23 -10.47 11.16 -7.98
N LYS A 24 -11.38 10.29 -8.44
CA LYS A 24 -12.58 10.69 -9.20
C LYS A 24 -13.74 11.17 -8.34
N ASN A 25 -13.92 10.59 -7.16
CA ASN A 25 -15.06 10.89 -6.30
C ASN A 25 -14.72 10.53 -4.86
N TYR A 26 -14.00 11.42 -4.19
CA TYR A 26 -14.05 11.48 -2.74
C TYR A 26 -15.41 12.05 -2.32
N SER A 27 -16.45 11.24 -2.51
CA SER A 27 -17.83 11.57 -2.12
C SER A 27 -17.82 11.99 -0.66
N SER A 28 -18.53 13.07 -0.34
CA SER A 28 -18.60 13.66 1.00
C SER A 28 -18.88 12.63 2.11
N GLY A 29 -19.61 11.55 1.80
CA GLY A 29 -19.91 10.48 2.74
C GLY A 29 -18.71 9.60 3.15
N ALA A 30 -17.79 9.28 2.24
CA ALA A 30 -16.62 8.44 2.56
C ALA A 30 -15.61 9.21 3.42
N LEU A 31 -15.33 10.47 3.08
CA LEU A 31 -14.55 11.40 3.91
C LEU A 31 -15.16 11.53 5.31
N SER A 32 -16.49 11.69 5.38
CA SER A 32 -17.19 11.85 6.66
C SER A 32 -17.01 10.65 7.58
N HIS A 33 -17.01 9.42 7.03
CA HIS A 33 -16.81 8.22 7.83
C HIS A 33 -15.36 8.09 8.31
N GLU A 34 -14.37 8.36 7.45
CA GLU A 34 -12.96 8.33 7.84
C GLU A 34 -12.65 9.41 8.87
N LEU A 35 -13.14 10.64 8.70
CA LEU A 35 -13.03 11.71 9.69
C LEU A 35 -13.75 11.35 11.00
N PHE A 36 -14.89 10.66 10.94
CA PHE A 36 -15.60 10.20 12.13
C PHE A 36 -14.81 9.14 12.92
N ILE A 37 -14.06 8.26 12.25
CA ILE A 37 -13.16 7.33 12.93
C ILE A 37 -11.94 8.07 13.47
N ALA A 38 -11.34 8.97 12.68
CA ALA A 38 -10.17 9.75 13.05
C ALA A 38 -10.44 10.62 14.29
N ARG A 39 -11.62 11.25 14.39
CA ARG A 39 -11.97 12.09 15.56
C ARG A 39 -11.93 11.34 16.89
N LYS A 40 -12.11 10.02 16.88
CA LYS A 40 -12.07 9.18 18.09
C LYS A 40 -10.65 8.83 18.53
N ASN A 41 -9.66 9.08 17.69
CA ASN A 41 -8.26 8.71 17.90
C ASN A 41 -7.30 9.88 17.59
N ILE A 42 -7.76 11.13 17.76
CA ILE A 42 -6.86 12.28 17.63
C ILE A 42 -5.83 12.19 18.74
N SER A 43 -4.56 12.16 18.37
CA SER A 43 -3.47 12.13 19.33
C SER A 43 -3.38 13.47 20.06
N ASN A 44 -3.23 13.43 21.39
CA ASN A 44 -3.18 14.64 22.23
C ASN A 44 -1.78 15.30 22.24
N ASN A 45 -0.89 14.91 21.33
CA ASN A 45 0.49 15.38 21.27
C ASN A 45 0.68 16.55 20.27
N PHE A 46 -0.41 17.14 19.79
CA PHE A 46 -0.38 18.28 18.87
C PHE A 46 -0.81 19.55 19.58
N ASP A 47 -0.08 20.64 19.38
CA ASP A 47 -0.52 21.98 19.78
C ASP A 47 -1.64 22.50 18.87
N PHE A 48 -2.24 23.62 19.26
CA PHE A 48 -3.38 24.21 18.54
C PHE A 48 -3.01 24.60 17.10
N GLU A 49 -1.83 25.19 16.90
CA GLU A 49 -1.36 25.60 15.57
C GLU A 49 -1.18 24.38 14.65
N THR A 50 -0.64 23.28 15.16
CA THR A 50 -0.49 22.02 14.42
C THR A 50 -1.84 21.42 14.08
N MET A 51 -2.80 21.44 15.02
CA MET A 51 -4.17 20.96 14.74
C MET A 51 -4.89 21.81 13.68
N GLU A 52 -4.71 23.13 13.71
CA GLU A 52 -5.28 24.03 12.71
C GLU A 52 -4.65 23.82 11.32
N LEU A 53 -3.32 23.64 11.26
CA LEU A 53 -2.62 23.29 10.04
C LEU A 53 -3.11 21.95 9.45
N ILE A 54 -3.25 20.93 10.28
CA ILE A 54 -3.79 19.62 9.89
C ILE A 54 -5.21 19.78 9.36
N TYR A 55 -6.06 20.53 10.05
CA TYR A 55 -7.43 20.78 9.62
C TYR A 55 -7.47 21.48 8.26
N GLN A 56 -6.66 22.53 8.06
CA GLN A 56 -6.58 23.24 6.78
C GLN A 56 -6.06 22.32 5.67
N ALA A 57 -5.03 21.51 5.93
CA ALA A 57 -4.46 20.55 4.97
C ALA A 57 -5.45 19.44 4.56
N PHE A 58 -6.42 19.09 5.41
CA PHE A 58 -7.47 18.10 5.10
C PHE A 58 -8.80 18.73 4.62
N THR A 59 -8.92 20.06 4.59
CA THR A 59 -10.15 20.75 4.19
C THR A 59 -10.10 21.16 2.72
N PRO A 60 -10.89 20.54 1.83
CA PRO A 60 -10.92 20.93 0.42
C PRO A 60 -11.29 22.40 0.24
N GLY A 61 -10.52 23.12 -0.57
CA GLY A 61 -10.74 24.54 -0.85
C GLY A 61 -9.93 25.52 0.02
N SER A 62 -9.16 25.03 1.00
CA SER A 62 -8.15 25.86 1.67
C SER A 62 -6.91 26.04 0.78
N GLU A 63 -6.15 27.11 1.03
CA GLU A 63 -4.89 27.38 0.34
C GLU A 63 -3.89 26.24 0.60
N ILE A 64 -3.72 25.83 1.87
CA ILE A 64 -2.85 24.74 2.28
C ILE A 64 -3.23 23.41 1.60
N TYR A 65 -4.52 23.08 1.49
CA TYR A 65 -4.98 21.87 0.80
C TYR A 65 -4.56 21.86 -0.68
N SER A 66 -4.57 23.01 -1.33
CA SER A 66 -4.20 23.14 -2.74
C SER A 66 -2.68 23.04 -2.98
N GLU A 67 -1.87 23.40 -1.98
CA GLU A 67 -0.41 23.29 -2.00
C GLU A 67 0.09 21.91 -1.59
N CYS A 68 -0.73 21.10 -0.92
CA CYS A 68 -0.37 19.74 -0.54
C CYS A 68 -0.15 18.85 -1.77
N ILE A 69 1.08 18.39 -1.95
CA ILE A 69 1.38 17.29 -2.86
C ILE A 69 0.70 16.04 -2.32
N LYS A 70 -0.28 15.51 -3.06
CA LYS A 70 -1.00 14.29 -2.69
C LYS A 70 -0.09 13.08 -2.89
N THR A 71 0.61 12.69 -1.83
CA THR A 71 1.38 11.45 -1.76
C THR A 71 0.50 10.32 -1.24
N HIS A 72 0.37 9.26 -2.03
CA HIS A 72 -0.39 8.07 -1.66
C HIS A 72 0.56 6.88 -1.50
N PRO A 73 0.84 6.45 -0.25
CA PRO A 73 1.58 5.22 -0.03
C PRO A 73 0.71 4.02 -0.41
N VAL A 74 1.31 3.10 -1.16
CA VAL A 74 0.71 1.86 -1.64
C VAL A 74 1.55 0.70 -1.14
N LEU A 75 1.04 -0.02 -0.15
CA LEU A 75 1.66 -1.27 0.32
C LEU A 75 1.06 -2.45 -0.45
N LEU A 76 1.88 -3.16 -1.21
CA LEU A 76 1.51 -4.40 -1.89
C LEU A 76 2.27 -5.57 -1.28
N MET A 77 1.51 -6.52 -0.75
CA MET A 77 2.04 -7.83 -0.35
C MET A 77 1.48 -8.89 -1.29
N PHE A 78 2.35 -9.68 -1.89
CA PHE A 78 2.00 -10.64 -2.93
C PHE A 78 2.84 -11.91 -2.86
N GLU A 79 2.28 -13.03 -3.35
CA GLU A 79 3.05 -14.26 -3.53
C GLU A 79 3.84 -14.18 -4.83
N ASP A 80 5.07 -14.67 -4.78
CA ASP A 80 5.90 -14.82 -5.95
C ASP A 80 6.56 -16.21 -5.93
N SER A 81 6.34 -16.98 -7.00
CA SER A 81 6.85 -18.35 -7.12
C SER A 81 8.37 -18.39 -7.09
N ASP A 82 9.04 -17.36 -7.60
CA ASP A 82 10.50 -17.31 -7.68
C ASP A 82 11.10 -17.25 -6.27
N ILE A 83 10.43 -16.58 -5.32
CA ILE A 83 10.86 -16.55 -3.91
C ILE A 83 10.82 -17.95 -3.31
N LYS A 84 9.76 -18.70 -3.60
CA LYS A 84 9.64 -20.08 -3.15
C LYS A 84 10.70 -21.00 -3.78
N GLU A 85 11.05 -20.76 -5.05
CA GLU A 85 12.15 -21.48 -5.69
C GLU A 85 13.51 -21.15 -5.06
N ILE A 86 13.77 -19.88 -4.73
CA ILE A 86 14.98 -19.47 -4.01
C ILE A 86 15.07 -20.16 -2.66
N GLU A 87 13.97 -20.17 -1.88
CA GLU A 87 13.90 -20.85 -0.58
C GLU A 87 14.19 -22.35 -0.68
N ASN A 88 13.73 -23.01 -1.75
CA ASN A 88 13.94 -24.45 -1.95
C ASN A 88 15.36 -24.80 -2.45
N ASN A 89 15.97 -23.91 -3.24
CA ASN A 89 17.24 -24.19 -3.92
C ASN A 89 18.46 -23.75 -3.11
N ALA A 90 18.32 -22.79 -2.21
CA ALA A 90 19.44 -22.31 -1.40
C ALA A 90 19.80 -23.32 -0.30
N LEU A 91 21.07 -23.75 -0.28
CA LEU A 91 21.58 -24.66 0.75
C LEU A 91 22.10 -23.90 1.98
N THR A 92 22.36 -22.60 1.82
CA THR A 92 22.85 -21.73 2.89
C THR A 92 22.15 -20.37 2.85
N LYS A 93 22.13 -19.68 4.01
CA LYS A 93 21.61 -18.32 4.11
C LYS A 93 22.26 -17.35 3.11
N SER A 94 23.59 -17.41 2.99
CA SER A 94 24.33 -16.51 2.08
C SER A 94 23.96 -16.76 0.61
N GLU A 95 23.71 -18.02 0.24
CA GLU A 95 23.23 -18.37 -1.09
C GLU A 95 21.82 -17.85 -1.35
N ALA A 96 20.91 -17.98 -0.37
CA ALA A 96 19.56 -17.42 -0.46
C ALA A 96 19.58 -15.89 -0.66
N GLU A 97 20.40 -15.18 0.13
CA GLU A 97 20.56 -13.72 0.02
C GLU A 97 21.08 -13.32 -1.36
N ASN A 98 22.10 -14.00 -1.89
CA ASN A 98 22.64 -13.74 -3.22
C ASN A 98 21.63 -14.01 -4.35
N LEU A 99 20.84 -15.09 -4.24
CA LEU A 99 19.79 -15.41 -5.21
C LEU A 99 18.65 -14.39 -5.15
N PHE A 100 18.27 -13.96 -3.94
CA PHE A 100 17.26 -12.94 -3.73
C PHE A 100 17.69 -11.58 -4.28
N GLU A 101 18.94 -11.16 -4.08
CA GLU A 101 19.46 -9.91 -4.65
C GLU A 101 19.39 -9.90 -6.18
N LYS A 102 19.79 -11.01 -6.83
CA LYS A 102 19.69 -11.16 -8.28
C LYS A 102 18.25 -11.08 -8.78
N TRP A 103 17.34 -11.77 -8.08
CA TRP A 103 15.92 -11.70 -8.38
C TRP A 103 15.39 -10.27 -8.22
N LEU A 104 15.73 -9.59 -7.13
CA LEU A 104 15.28 -8.22 -6.84
C LEU A 104 15.72 -7.23 -7.92
N TYR A 105 16.95 -7.37 -8.43
CA TYR A 105 17.47 -6.55 -9.52
C TYR A 105 16.61 -6.64 -10.78
N ASN A 106 16.24 -7.87 -11.18
CA ASN A 106 15.40 -8.10 -12.36
C ASN A 106 13.95 -7.66 -12.11
N LYS A 107 13.40 -8.02 -10.94
CA LYS A 107 12.00 -7.77 -10.61
C LYS A 107 11.65 -6.29 -10.55
N LYS A 108 12.59 -5.45 -10.11
CA LYS A 108 12.42 -4.00 -10.05
C LYS A 108 11.97 -3.41 -11.38
N GLU A 109 12.60 -3.80 -12.49
CA GLU A 109 12.26 -3.23 -13.79
C GLU A 109 10.92 -3.77 -14.31
N GLU A 110 10.61 -5.05 -14.07
CA GLU A 110 9.29 -5.63 -14.39
C GLU A 110 8.16 -4.90 -13.66
N ILE A 111 8.31 -4.69 -12.35
CA ILE A 111 7.38 -3.96 -11.49
C ILE A 111 7.19 -2.53 -12.02
N LYS A 112 8.29 -1.84 -12.34
CA LYS A 112 8.24 -0.46 -12.85
C LYS A 112 7.49 -0.38 -14.17
N ILE A 113 7.71 -1.32 -15.08
CA ILE A 113 6.98 -1.42 -16.35
C ILE A 113 5.50 -1.68 -16.09
N ALA A 114 5.17 -2.62 -15.18
CA ALA A 114 3.79 -2.92 -14.83
C ALA A 114 3.05 -1.71 -14.24
N ILE A 115 3.67 -0.98 -13.31
CA ILE A 115 3.12 0.25 -12.72
C ILE A 115 2.87 1.30 -13.81
N LYS A 116 3.85 1.55 -14.70
CA LYS A 116 3.71 2.50 -15.81
C LYS A 116 2.57 2.11 -16.76
N ASN A 117 2.50 0.84 -17.14
CA ASN A 117 1.44 0.31 -18.01
C ASN A 117 0.06 0.37 -17.34
N LYS A 118 0.00 0.34 -16.01
CA LYS A 118 -1.26 0.52 -15.28
C LYS A 118 -1.64 2.00 -15.23
N LEU A 119 -0.71 2.91 -14.93
CA LEU A 119 -0.93 4.36 -14.93
C LEU A 119 -1.51 4.91 -16.23
N THR A 120 -1.22 4.30 -17.40
CA THR A 120 -1.84 4.72 -18.66
C THR A 120 -3.36 4.50 -18.68
N LYS A 121 -3.87 3.53 -17.94
CA LYS A 121 -5.31 3.20 -17.82
C LYS A 121 -6.05 4.06 -16.79
N TYR A 122 -5.33 4.72 -15.88
CA TYR A 122 -5.91 5.53 -14.78
C TYR A 122 -5.38 6.97 -14.84
N PRO A 123 -5.87 7.80 -15.79
CA PRO A 123 -5.34 9.15 -16.00
C PRO A 123 -5.51 10.06 -14.77
N ASP A 124 -6.56 9.84 -13.97
CA ASP A 124 -6.88 10.65 -12.79
C ASP A 124 -6.00 10.32 -11.57
N VAL A 125 -5.21 9.24 -11.65
CA VAL A 125 -4.22 8.87 -10.63
C VAL A 125 -2.87 9.54 -10.90
N LYS A 126 -2.60 9.97 -12.15
CA LYS A 126 -1.32 10.61 -12.56
C LYS A 126 -0.94 11.89 -11.80
N PRO A 127 -1.87 12.74 -11.32
CA PRO A 127 -1.50 13.93 -10.54
C PRO A 127 -0.99 13.62 -9.13
N CYS A 128 -1.10 12.37 -8.66
CA CYS A 128 -0.66 11.95 -7.33
C CYS A 128 0.77 11.39 -7.35
N PHE A 129 1.54 11.66 -6.30
CA PHE A 129 2.77 10.93 -6.05
C PHE A 129 2.42 9.58 -5.42
N LEU A 130 2.92 8.48 -5.98
CA LEU A 130 2.65 7.13 -5.49
C LEU A 130 3.92 6.51 -4.92
N ASP A 131 3.91 6.18 -3.64
CA ASP A 131 5.02 5.50 -2.96
C ASP A 131 4.69 4.02 -2.81
N PHE A 132 5.29 3.17 -3.64
CA PHE A 132 5.05 1.72 -3.58
C PHE A 132 6.00 1.03 -2.60
N PHE A 133 5.42 0.42 -1.57
CA PHE A 133 6.09 -0.52 -0.67
C PHE A 133 5.73 -1.93 -1.09
N LEU A 134 6.71 -2.73 -1.50
CA LEU A 134 6.49 -4.04 -2.09
C LEU A 134 7.12 -5.10 -1.19
N ILE A 135 6.30 -6.03 -0.71
CA ILE A 135 6.75 -7.14 0.12
C ILE A 135 6.40 -8.44 -0.59
N PRO A 136 7.34 -9.01 -1.37
CA PRO A 136 7.16 -10.32 -1.96
C PRO A 136 7.26 -11.38 -0.86
N MET A 137 6.43 -12.42 -0.95
CA MET A 137 6.41 -13.53 0.00
C MET A 137 6.25 -14.86 -0.72
N SER A 138 6.64 -15.95 -0.06
CA SER A 138 6.40 -17.30 -0.56
C SER A 138 4.95 -17.79 -0.33
N ASP A 139 4.31 -17.32 0.75
CA ASP A 139 2.91 -17.65 1.08
C ASP A 139 2.22 -16.51 1.85
N VAL A 140 1.33 -15.79 1.16
CA VAL A 140 0.51 -14.70 1.70
C VAL A 140 -0.61 -15.25 2.57
N GLY A 141 -1.13 -16.43 2.26
CA GLY A 141 -2.16 -17.10 3.06
C GLY A 141 -1.68 -17.37 4.49
N ASN A 142 -0.48 -17.92 4.64
CA ASN A 142 0.12 -18.15 5.94
C ASN A 142 0.42 -16.84 6.67
N PHE A 143 0.96 -15.83 5.99
CA PHE A 143 1.16 -14.51 6.59
C PHE A 143 -0.14 -13.92 7.15
N LYS A 144 -1.24 -13.97 6.39
CA LYS A 144 -2.55 -13.46 6.85
C LYS A 144 -3.01 -14.16 8.13
N LYS A 145 -2.87 -15.49 8.20
CA LYS A 145 -3.24 -16.27 9.39
C LYS A 145 -2.37 -15.91 10.59
N SER A 146 -1.06 -15.81 10.40
CA SER A 146 -0.10 -15.44 11.45
C SER A 146 -0.33 -14.02 11.95
N LEU A 147 -0.61 -13.06 11.05
CA LEU A 147 -0.94 -11.69 11.41
C LEU A 147 -2.25 -11.63 12.21
N TYR A 148 -3.30 -12.32 11.75
CA TYR A 148 -4.57 -12.41 12.46
C TYR A 148 -4.39 -12.95 13.87
N ARG A 149 -3.65 -14.05 14.02
CA ARG A 149 -3.32 -14.62 15.34
C ARG A 149 -2.54 -13.67 16.22
N SER A 150 -1.59 -12.93 15.66
CA SER A 150 -0.77 -11.97 16.43
C SER A 150 -1.60 -10.78 16.93
N ILE A 151 -2.58 -10.33 16.16
CA ILE A 151 -3.46 -9.21 16.54
C ILE A 151 -4.55 -9.66 17.53
N HIS A 152 -5.17 -10.82 17.29
CA HIS A 152 -6.38 -11.24 18.01
C HIS A 152 -6.14 -12.32 19.06
N GLY A 153 -4.95 -12.91 19.11
CA GLY A 153 -4.61 -14.01 20.03
C GLY A 153 -5.29 -15.34 19.71
N ILE A 154 -5.98 -15.47 18.58
CA ILE A 154 -6.74 -16.67 18.17
C ILE A 154 -6.45 -17.04 16.71
N ASP A 155 -6.57 -18.33 16.39
CA ASP A 155 -6.37 -18.81 15.02
C ASP A 155 -7.50 -18.34 14.08
N TYR A 156 -7.12 -17.99 12.85
CA TYR A 156 -8.06 -17.61 11.79
C TYR A 156 -8.92 -18.82 11.40
N LYS A 157 -10.25 -18.68 11.50
CA LYS A 157 -11.22 -19.66 10.99
C LYS A 157 -11.78 -19.19 9.65
N PRO A 158 -11.73 -20.01 8.59
CA PRO A 158 -12.20 -19.65 7.26
C PRO A 158 -13.71 -19.48 7.18
#